data_AF-A0A1C7NI29-F1
#
_entry.id   AF-A0A1C7NI29-F1
#
_cell.length_a   1.000
_cell.length_b   1.000
_cell.length_c   1.000
_cell.angle_alpha   90.00
_cell.angle_beta   90.00
_cell.angle_gamma   90.00
#
_symmetry.space_group_name_H-M   'P 1'
#
loop_
_entity.id
_entity.type
_entity.pdbx_description
1 polymer ?
#
loop_
_entity_poly.entity_id
_entity_poly.type
_entity_poly.pdbx_seq_one_letter_code
_entity_poly.pdbx_strand_id
1 'polypeptide(L)'
;MVHRQLPTPKTRMLTTWKLKDMIRKKELIMDAPYQRAIVWETNKMSELVDSILNNYYIPPLLFATRKIRGKQTRIVIDGKQRLTSMRRFMRNLIPYVDTSTGESVSTYYADQSDNERDDEEEANIRKSKPSPIHFLDEAMFDKFSSYEFVCVEYTDISEDDEYEIFSRVQLGVAITSAERLKAHNTPVAKLCRQLASEHNLLTEVLQRKKSADVFQIISHLLMTLRDDPKDFKGTIRALLEFVSSSFNPPTTLTNTLRHVLSVYHAILSDEDHAVALYKRGRSPCAMKALEFLAFGKYISLVKRHRSPSLFARDFISFREFLFDKREGKFYLGREAFNDAMIWVDRQISQENLAPLVQSAHQYSTISSDEEEEEGVDRDQLKDDEYEHEPTYTNPYHSSTLAVANKRRRDERINGTVPVARRGRRMAGGIPRH
;
A
#
# COMPACT_ATOMS: atom_id res chain seq x y z
N MET A 1 -21.03 14.73 12.91
CA MET A 1 -19.79 15.36 12.39
C MET A 1 -20.18 16.32 11.28
N VAL A 2 -19.80 17.60 11.38
CA VAL A 2 -20.04 18.57 10.31
C VAL A 2 -19.13 18.19 9.14
N HIS A 3 -19.69 17.80 7.99
CA HIS A 3 -18.91 17.56 6.79
C HIS A 3 -18.21 18.88 6.40
N ARG A 4 -16.89 18.96 6.58
CA ARG A 4 -16.10 20.09 6.14
C ARG A 4 -16.01 20.06 4.62
N GLN A 5 -16.61 21.04 3.96
CA GLN A 5 -16.51 21.19 2.52
C GLN A 5 -15.08 21.64 2.14
N LEU A 6 -14.49 20.97 1.15
CA LEU A 6 -13.20 21.37 0.59
C LEU A 6 -13.32 22.66 -0.23
N PRO A 7 -12.26 23.49 -0.28
CA PRO A 7 -12.24 24.67 -1.15
C PRO A 7 -12.39 24.26 -2.61
N THR A 8 -13.07 25.10 -3.39
CA THR A 8 -13.24 24.86 -4.83
C THR A 8 -11.86 24.86 -5.51
N PRO A 9 -11.50 23.79 -6.23
CA PRO A 9 -10.22 23.73 -6.91
C PRO A 9 -10.18 24.68 -8.11
N LYS A 10 -8.98 25.12 -8.47
CA LYS A 10 -8.72 25.96 -9.64
C LYS A 10 -8.18 25.11 -10.78
N THR A 11 -8.71 25.29 -11.98
CA THR A 11 -8.19 24.63 -13.19
C THR A 11 -7.20 25.53 -13.91
N ARG A 12 -6.08 24.97 -14.36
CA ARG A 12 -5.05 25.65 -15.15
C ARG A 12 -4.55 24.71 -16.25
N MET A 13 -4.10 25.28 -17.36
CA MET A 13 -3.41 24.54 -18.41
C MET A 13 -1.90 24.80 -18.28
N LEU A 14 -1.10 23.75 -18.24
CA LEU A 14 0.36 23.84 -18.10
C LEU A 14 1.03 23.01 -19.20
N THR A 15 1.95 23.61 -19.93
CA THR A 15 2.71 22.91 -20.97
C THR A 15 3.64 21.85 -20.39
N THR A 16 3.98 20.83 -21.18
CA THR A 16 5.01 19.83 -20.85
C THR A 16 6.32 20.48 -20.43
N TRP A 17 6.77 21.50 -21.18
CA TRP A 17 7.96 22.28 -20.85
C TRP A 17 7.86 22.96 -19.48
N LYS A 18 6.71 23.58 -19.17
CA LYS A 18 6.52 24.26 -17.89
C LYS A 18 6.54 23.28 -16.73
N LEU A 19 5.91 22.11 -16.89
CA LEU A 19 5.92 21.04 -15.89
C LEU A 19 7.34 20.49 -15.67
N LYS A 20 8.11 20.29 -16.75
CA LYS A 20 9.53 19.91 -16.65
C LYS A 20 10.34 20.92 -15.84
N ASP A 21 10.22 22.21 -16.17
CA ASP A 21 10.94 23.28 -15.45
C ASP A 21 10.57 23.33 -13.96
N MET A 22 9.30 23.08 -13.62
CA MET A 22 8.83 23.02 -12.23
C MET A 22 9.37 21.80 -11.47
N ILE A 23 9.47 20.65 -12.11
CA ILE A 23 10.10 19.45 -11.53
C ILE A 23 11.58 19.76 -11.24
N ARG A 24 12.30 20.31 -12.23
CA ARG A 24 13.71 20.69 -12.13
C ARG A 24 13.97 21.67 -10.97
N LYS A 25 13.13 22.71 -10.85
CA LYS A 25 13.23 23.74 -9.79
C LYS A 25 12.74 23.26 -8.42
N LYS A 26 12.36 21.98 -8.28
CA LYS A 26 11.76 21.39 -7.08
C LYS A 26 10.54 22.17 -6.60
N GLU A 27 9.79 22.74 -7.54
CA GLU A 27 8.50 23.43 -7.29
C GLU A 27 7.33 22.46 -7.30
N LEU A 28 7.57 21.26 -7.81
CA LEU A 28 6.63 20.16 -7.89
C LEU A 28 7.21 18.96 -7.15
N ILE A 29 6.54 18.53 -6.07
CA ILE A 29 6.88 17.37 -5.25
C ILE A 29 6.08 16.17 -5.77
N MET A 30 6.79 15.17 -6.32
CA MET A 30 6.20 13.95 -6.89
C MET A 30 6.15 12.76 -5.92
N ASP A 31 6.71 12.90 -4.71
CA ASP A 31 6.86 11.80 -3.76
C ASP A 31 6.16 12.11 -2.44
N ALA A 32 4.83 12.19 -2.49
CA ALA A 32 4.03 12.26 -1.27
C ALA A 32 4.00 10.90 -0.54
N PRO A 33 3.96 10.84 0.81
CA PRO A 33 4.07 9.60 1.57
C PRO A 33 3.02 8.53 1.25
N TYR A 34 1.85 8.96 0.78
CA TYR A 34 0.71 8.10 0.43
C TYR A 34 0.75 7.61 -1.03
N GLN A 35 1.66 8.12 -1.86
CA GLN A 35 1.75 7.71 -3.25
C GLN A 35 2.52 6.41 -3.39
N ARG A 36 2.04 5.55 -4.31
CA ARG A 36 2.76 4.34 -4.72
C ARG A 36 4.03 4.67 -5.51
N ALA A 37 4.91 3.66 -5.58
CA ALA A 37 6.05 3.68 -6.48
C ALA A 37 5.62 3.82 -7.96
N ILE A 38 6.58 4.12 -8.84
CA ILE A 38 6.36 4.05 -10.28
C ILE A 38 6.09 2.59 -10.65
N VAL A 39 4.94 2.35 -11.30
CA VAL A 39 4.49 0.99 -11.67
C VAL A 39 4.19 0.87 -13.15
N TRP A 40 4.20 1.97 -13.90
CA TRP A 40 4.11 1.90 -15.35
C TRP A 40 5.44 1.41 -15.91
N GLU A 41 5.40 0.29 -16.62
CA GLU A 41 6.52 -0.21 -17.41
C GLU A 41 6.76 0.69 -18.63
N THR A 42 7.93 0.56 -19.25
CA THR A 42 8.35 1.41 -20.39
C THR A 42 7.27 1.50 -21.47
N ASN A 43 6.66 0.36 -21.88
CA ASN A 43 5.65 0.35 -22.93
C ASN A 43 4.44 1.23 -22.60
N LYS A 44 3.94 1.12 -21.37
CA LYS A 44 2.80 1.93 -20.90
C LYS A 44 3.16 3.42 -20.78
N MET A 45 4.41 3.72 -20.43
CA MET A 45 4.89 5.11 -20.45
C MET A 45 4.95 5.66 -21.89
N SER A 46 5.35 4.84 -22.87
CA SER A 46 5.36 5.19 -24.29
C SER A 46 3.95 5.43 -24.85
N GLU A 47 2.94 4.67 -24.40
CA GLU A 47 1.53 4.91 -24.75
C GLU A 47 1.02 6.30 -24.30
N LEU A 48 1.56 6.86 -23.22
CA LEU A 48 1.25 8.23 -22.84
C LEU A 48 1.84 9.24 -23.83
N VAL A 49 3.07 9.00 -24.29
CA VAL A 49 3.71 9.86 -25.30
C VAL A 49 2.93 9.81 -26.60
N ASP A 50 2.48 8.62 -27.00
CA ASP A 50 1.54 8.44 -28.10
C ASP A 50 0.26 9.26 -27.90
N SER A 51 -0.32 9.19 -26.70
CA SER A 51 -1.52 9.97 -26.36
C SER A 51 -1.33 11.48 -26.52
N ILE A 52 -0.16 11.99 -26.15
CA ILE A 52 0.21 13.41 -26.32
C ILE A 52 0.36 13.74 -27.81
N LEU A 53 1.12 12.94 -28.54
CA LEU A 53 1.42 13.16 -29.96
C LEU A 53 0.22 12.93 -30.88
N ASN A 54 -0.79 12.16 -30.46
CA ASN A 54 -1.98 11.87 -31.25
C ASN A 54 -3.26 12.53 -30.71
N ASN A 55 -3.14 13.43 -29.72
CA ASN A 55 -4.26 14.15 -29.10
C ASN A 55 -5.35 13.22 -28.52
N TYR A 56 -4.96 12.05 -28.01
CA TYR A 56 -5.88 11.21 -27.25
C TYR A 56 -6.20 11.86 -25.90
N TYR A 57 -7.33 11.49 -25.32
CA TYR A 57 -7.75 12.01 -24.02
C TYR A 57 -6.77 11.59 -22.92
N ILE A 58 -6.23 12.58 -22.20
CA ILE A 58 -5.39 12.37 -21.03
C ILE A 58 -6.12 12.96 -19.81
N PRO A 59 -6.35 12.18 -18.74
CA PRO A 59 -6.99 12.69 -17.54
C PRO A 59 -6.24 13.88 -16.92
N PRO A 60 -6.90 14.76 -16.15
CA PRO A 60 -6.25 15.88 -15.49
C PRO A 60 -5.19 15.46 -14.46
N LEU A 61 -4.19 16.31 -14.26
CA LEU A 61 -3.25 16.21 -13.13
C LEU A 61 -3.87 16.91 -11.91
N LEU A 62 -3.72 16.32 -10.73
CA LEU A 62 -4.24 16.91 -9.49
C LEU A 62 -3.11 17.33 -8.56
N PHE A 63 -3.17 18.57 -8.08
CA PHE A 63 -2.15 19.16 -7.21
C PHE A 63 -2.76 19.75 -5.93
N ALA A 64 -2.06 19.56 -4.82
CA ALA A 64 -2.21 20.38 -3.61
C ALA A 64 -1.16 21.48 -3.62
N THR A 65 -1.56 22.74 -3.45
CA THR A 65 -0.63 23.86 -3.47
C THR A 65 -0.49 24.45 -2.07
N ARG A 66 0.74 24.54 -1.56
CA ARG A 66 1.04 25.13 -0.25
C ARG A 66 2.34 25.92 -0.28
N LYS A 67 2.52 26.83 0.67
CA LYS A 67 3.77 27.57 0.83
C LYS A 67 4.74 26.76 1.70
N ILE A 68 5.86 26.33 1.13
CA ILE A 68 6.94 25.66 1.86
C ILE A 68 8.14 26.61 1.83
N ARG A 69 8.61 27.04 3.02
CA ARG A 69 9.75 27.98 3.16
C ARG A 69 9.58 29.26 2.31
N GLY A 70 8.37 29.81 2.28
CA GLY A 70 8.03 31.02 1.52
C GLY A 70 7.83 30.82 0.02
N LYS A 71 8.13 29.63 -0.53
CA LYS A 71 7.93 29.30 -1.95
C LYS A 71 6.59 28.59 -2.15
N GLN A 72 5.86 28.94 -3.21
CA GLN A 72 4.67 28.20 -3.61
C GLN A 72 5.10 26.85 -4.19
N THR A 73 4.75 25.76 -3.52
CA THR A 73 5.07 24.40 -3.92
C THR A 73 3.79 23.63 -4.22
N ARG A 74 3.83 22.84 -5.30
CA ARG A 74 2.76 21.91 -5.66
C ARG A 74 3.16 20.50 -5.25
N ILE A 75 2.25 19.79 -4.63
CA ILE A 75 2.39 18.38 -4.31
C ILE A 75 1.45 17.63 -5.24
N VAL A 76 1.97 16.62 -5.91
CA VAL A 76 1.17 15.79 -6.81
C VAL A 76 0.25 14.91 -5.97
N ILE A 77 -1.06 15.05 -6.15
CA ILE A 77 -2.06 14.14 -5.59
C ILE A 77 -2.22 12.97 -6.56
N ASP A 78 -2.50 13.27 -7.82
CA ASP A 78 -2.65 12.28 -8.90
C ASP A 78 -1.94 12.77 -10.18
N GLY A 79 -1.44 11.82 -10.97
CA GLY A 79 -0.67 12.10 -12.18
C GLY A 79 0.82 11.83 -12.09
N LYS A 80 1.32 11.24 -11.00
CA LYS A 80 2.74 10.88 -10.82
C LYS A 80 3.29 10.07 -12.01
N GLN A 81 2.61 8.99 -12.40
CA GLN A 81 3.06 8.14 -13.52
C GLN A 81 3.11 8.92 -14.84
N ARG A 82 2.16 9.83 -15.07
CA ARG A 82 2.09 10.67 -16.26
C ARG A 82 3.24 11.67 -16.33
N LEU A 83 3.49 12.37 -15.22
CA LEU A 83 4.61 13.31 -15.09
C LEU A 83 5.96 12.61 -15.22
N THR A 84 6.13 11.43 -14.63
CA THR A 84 7.36 10.64 -14.77
C THR A 84 7.57 10.16 -16.20
N SER A 85 6.52 9.69 -16.88
CA SER A 85 6.61 9.25 -18.28
C SER A 85 7.02 10.41 -19.19
N MET A 86 6.36 11.57 -19.05
CA MET A 86 6.71 12.81 -19.75
C MET A 86 8.18 13.19 -19.51
N ARG A 87 8.63 13.22 -18.24
CA ARG A 87 10.02 13.55 -17.89
C ARG A 87 11.00 12.56 -18.50
N ARG A 88 10.73 11.25 -18.41
CA ARG A 88 11.61 10.20 -18.94
C ARG A 88 11.72 10.26 -20.46
N PHE A 89 10.64 10.58 -21.17
CA PHE A 89 10.68 10.78 -22.60
C PHE A 89 11.55 11.98 -22.98
N MET A 90 11.35 13.13 -22.32
CA MET A 90 12.15 14.35 -22.56
C MET A 90 13.65 14.20 -22.25
N ARG A 91 14.04 13.13 -21.55
CA ARG A 91 15.44 12.78 -21.22
C ARG A 91 16.01 11.64 -22.05
N ASN A 92 15.26 11.21 -23.08
CA ASN A 92 15.55 10.05 -23.93
C ASN A 92 15.70 8.71 -23.17
N LEU A 93 15.02 8.53 -22.03
CA LEU A 93 15.08 7.29 -21.24
C LEU A 93 14.03 6.25 -21.69
N ILE A 94 12.98 6.72 -22.37
CA ILE A 94 11.95 5.90 -23.00
C ILE A 94 11.71 6.44 -24.43
N PRO A 95 11.40 5.57 -25.41
CA PRO A 95 11.03 5.99 -26.75
C PRO A 95 9.52 6.25 -26.86
N TYR A 96 9.12 7.02 -27.86
CA TYR A 96 7.83 6.91 -28.52
C TYR A 96 7.90 5.74 -29.50
N VAL A 97 6.89 4.86 -29.50
CA VAL A 97 6.85 3.70 -30.39
C VAL A 97 5.67 3.87 -31.34
N ASP A 98 5.97 4.13 -32.61
CA ASP A 98 4.97 4.18 -33.68
C ASP A 98 4.85 2.79 -34.31
N THR A 99 3.61 2.28 -34.40
CA THR A 99 3.28 0.99 -35.01
C THR A 99 2.38 1.15 -36.25
N SER A 100 2.07 2.38 -36.66
CA SER A 100 1.15 2.69 -37.75
C SER A 100 1.62 2.19 -39.12
N THR A 101 2.94 2.07 -39.31
CA THR A 101 3.58 1.63 -40.55
C THR A 101 3.72 0.10 -40.67
N GLY A 102 3.29 -0.66 -39.64
CA GLY A 102 3.44 -2.11 -39.56
C GLY A 102 4.78 -2.58 -38.98
N GLU A 103 5.80 -1.72 -38.95
CA GLU A 103 7.06 -1.93 -38.23
C GLU A 103 7.16 -0.98 -37.04
N SER A 104 7.60 -1.48 -35.89
CA SER A 104 7.75 -0.66 -34.68
C SER A 104 8.98 0.25 -34.78
N VAL A 105 8.76 1.54 -35.01
CA VAL A 105 9.83 2.55 -35.02
C VAL A 105 9.91 3.21 -33.64
N SER A 106 11.09 3.15 -33.03
CA SER A 106 11.36 3.78 -31.73
C SER A 106 12.03 5.15 -31.91
N THR A 107 11.31 6.20 -31.57
CA THR A 107 11.73 7.60 -31.73
C THR A 107 11.91 8.27 -30.38
N TYR A 108 13.00 8.99 -30.18
CA TYR A 108 13.34 9.68 -28.93
C TYR A 108 13.09 11.18 -29.02
N TYR A 109 13.14 11.90 -27.90
CA TYR A 109 12.70 13.29 -27.84
C TYR A 109 13.61 14.24 -28.64
N ALA A 110 14.92 14.23 -28.40
CA ALA A 110 15.88 15.09 -29.10
C ALA A 110 17.31 14.54 -29.03
N ASP A 111 18.15 14.82 -30.02
CA ASP A 111 19.55 14.36 -30.07
C ASP A 111 20.38 14.90 -28.89
N GLN A 112 20.18 16.18 -28.55
CA GLN A 112 20.80 16.79 -27.38
C GLN A 112 19.87 16.68 -26.17
N SER A 113 20.23 15.82 -25.22
CA SER A 113 19.57 15.81 -23.91
C SER A 113 20.02 17.02 -23.07
N ASP A 114 19.21 17.38 -22.08
CA ASP A 114 19.62 18.32 -21.04
C ASP A 114 20.84 17.78 -20.27
N ASN A 115 21.76 18.66 -19.88
CA ASN A 115 22.93 18.34 -19.06
C ASN A 115 22.58 18.07 -17.58
N GLU A 116 21.35 17.61 -17.31
CA GLU A 116 20.92 17.28 -15.96
C GLU A 116 21.51 15.93 -15.54
N ARG A 117 22.01 15.88 -14.30
CA ARG A 117 22.52 14.64 -13.73
C ARG A 117 21.36 13.65 -13.58
N ASP A 118 21.52 12.45 -14.12
CA ASP A 118 20.62 11.33 -13.86
C ASP A 118 20.65 10.97 -12.37
N ASP A 119 19.49 10.62 -11.82
CA ASP A 119 19.44 9.88 -10.56
C ASP A 119 19.86 8.41 -10.77
N GLU A 120 19.97 7.64 -9.67
CA GLU A 120 20.45 6.25 -9.74
C GLU A 120 19.57 5.37 -10.65
N GLU A 121 18.24 5.57 -10.62
CA GLU A 121 17.29 4.80 -11.42
C GLU A 121 17.41 5.16 -12.91
N GLU A 122 17.44 6.45 -13.23
CA GLU A 122 17.61 6.95 -14.59
C GLU A 122 18.96 6.54 -15.19
N ALA A 123 20.04 6.56 -14.40
CA ALA A 123 21.36 6.10 -14.83
C ALA A 123 21.37 4.60 -15.17
N ASN A 124 20.65 3.79 -14.39
CA ASN A 124 20.50 2.36 -14.65
C ASN A 124 19.67 2.10 -15.93
N ILE A 125 18.63 2.88 -16.17
CA ILE A 125 17.85 2.81 -17.41
C ILE A 125 18.73 3.17 -18.60
N ARG A 126 19.53 4.25 -18.51
CA ARG A 126 20.41 4.68 -19.59
C ARG A 126 21.50 3.65 -19.93
N LYS A 127 22.05 2.97 -18.92
CA LYS A 127 23.05 1.89 -19.12
C LYS A 127 22.47 0.62 -19.74
N SER A 128 21.18 0.34 -19.49
CA SER A 128 20.54 -0.90 -19.95
C SER A 128 19.98 -0.81 -21.37
N LYS A 129 19.94 0.40 -21.97
CA LYS A 129 19.37 0.63 -23.30
C LYS A 129 20.42 1.05 -24.33
N PRO A 130 20.25 0.67 -25.61
CA PRO A 130 21.10 1.16 -26.69
C PRO A 130 20.94 2.67 -26.87
N SER A 131 21.94 3.29 -27.49
CA SER A 131 21.88 4.73 -27.82
C SER A 131 20.73 5.02 -28.78
N PRO A 132 19.98 6.13 -28.58
CA PRO A 132 18.95 6.58 -29.51
C PRO A 132 19.47 6.73 -30.94
N ILE A 133 18.69 6.27 -31.92
CA ILE A 133 19.02 6.37 -33.36
C ILE A 133 18.07 7.33 -34.07
N HIS A 134 16.77 7.31 -33.71
CA HIS A 134 15.75 8.17 -34.29
C HIS A 134 15.26 9.18 -33.27
N PHE A 135 14.96 10.40 -33.73
CA PHE A 135 14.48 11.51 -32.92
C PHE A 135 13.23 12.13 -33.53
N LEU A 136 12.43 12.82 -32.71
CA LEU A 136 11.25 13.53 -33.19
C LEU A 136 11.67 14.54 -34.28
N ASP A 137 10.84 14.65 -35.31
CA ASP A 137 10.93 15.77 -36.23
C ASP A 137 10.47 17.08 -35.55
N GLU A 138 10.68 18.20 -36.22
CA GLU A 138 10.36 19.54 -35.67
C GLU A 138 8.87 19.67 -35.32
N ALA A 139 7.98 19.12 -36.14
CA ALA A 139 6.54 19.22 -35.94
C ALA A 139 6.07 18.40 -34.72
N MET A 140 6.55 17.17 -34.57
CA MET A 140 6.26 16.32 -33.41
C MET A 140 6.90 16.89 -32.13
N PHE A 141 8.12 17.42 -32.23
CA PHE A 141 8.80 18.06 -31.12
C PHE A 141 8.00 19.25 -30.59
N ASP A 142 7.54 20.13 -31.48
CA ASP A 142 6.71 21.28 -31.12
C ASP A 142 5.40 20.82 -30.50
N LYS A 143 4.72 19.86 -31.14
CA LYS A 143 3.45 19.29 -30.63
C LYS A 143 3.60 18.75 -29.21
N PHE A 144 4.65 17.99 -28.94
CA PHE A 144 4.90 17.47 -27.60
C PHE A 144 5.24 18.60 -26.62
N SER A 145 6.13 19.53 -27.01
CA SER A 145 6.65 20.58 -26.13
C SER A 145 5.60 21.64 -25.78
N SER A 146 4.64 21.88 -26.66
CA SER A 146 3.52 22.80 -26.45
C SER A 146 2.28 22.13 -25.87
N TYR A 147 2.25 20.79 -25.73
CA TYR A 147 1.09 20.09 -25.19
C TYR A 147 0.76 20.57 -23.77
N GLU A 148 -0.50 20.91 -23.54
CA GLU A 148 -0.98 21.45 -22.27
C GLU A 148 -1.77 20.41 -21.48
N PHE A 149 -1.26 20.07 -20.29
CA PHE A 149 -2.02 19.26 -19.33
C PHE A 149 -3.06 20.12 -18.62
N VAL A 150 -4.28 19.59 -18.52
CA VAL A 150 -5.28 20.10 -17.58
C VAL A 150 -4.80 19.80 -16.16
N CYS A 151 -4.60 20.84 -15.37
CA CYS A 151 -4.13 20.77 -13.99
C CYS A 151 -5.21 21.32 -13.04
N VAL A 152 -5.59 20.53 -12.05
CA VAL A 152 -6.57 20.90 -11.01
C VAL A 152 -5.81 21.13 -9.71
N GLU A 153 -5.85 22.36 -9.21
CA GLU A 153 -5.09 22.82 -8.05
C GLU A 153 -6.02 23.12 -6.87
N TYR A 154 -5.84 22.40 -5.77
CA TYR A 154 -6.41 22.76 -4.47
C TYR A 154 -5.44 23.68 -3.73
N THR A 155 -5.97 24.74 -3.12
CA THR A 155 -5.22 25.63 -2.22
C THR A 155 -5.75 25.50 -0.81
N ASP A 156 -4.90 25.66 0.20
CA ASP A 156 -5.29 25.72 1.60
C ASP A 156 -6.02 24.46 2.12
N ILE A 157 -5.66 23.29 1.58
CA ILE A 157 -6.11 21.97 2.06
C ILE A 157 -5.08 21.34 2.99
N SER A 158 -5.55 20.56 3.95
CA SER A 158 -4.67 19.78 4.85
C SER A 158 -4.10 18.54 4.15
N GLU A 159 -3.11 17.90 4.78
CA GLU A 159 -2.57 16.61 4.31
C GLU A 159 -3.62 15.49 4.35
N ASP A 160 -4.56 15.54 5.30
CA ASP A 160 -5.66 14.56 5.40
C ASP A 160 -6.67 14.74 4.25
N ASP A 161 -6.98 16.00 3.90
CA ASP A 161 -7.84 16.33 2.75
C ASP A 161 -7.20 15.87 1.43
N GLU A 162 -5.89 16.10 1.28
CA GLU A 162 -5.08 15.66 0.14
C GLU A 162 -5.14 14.14 -0.03
N TYR A 163 -4.97 13.42 1.07
CA TYR A 163 -5.08 11.96 1.11
C TYR A 163 -6.50 11.49 0.75
N GLU A 164 -7.54 12.15 1.25
CA GLU A 164 -8.93 11.81 0.92
C GLU A 164 -9.22 12.02 -0.58
N ILE A 165 -8.72 13.10 -1.17
CA ILE A 165 -8.81 13.34 -2.62
C ILE A 165 -8.09 12.22 -3.38
N PHE A 166 -6.86 11.88 -2.98
CA PHE A 166 -6.08 10.79 -3.59
C PHE A 166 -6.85 9.46 -3.56
N SER A 167 -7.43 9.11 -2.41
CA SER A 167 -8.22 7.89 -2.23
C SER A 167 -9.44 7.83 -3.13
N ARG A 168 -10.11 8.97 -3.37
CA ARG A 168 -11.31 9.03 -4.21
C ARG A 168 -10.98 8.99 -5.70
N VAL A 169 -9.84 9.55 -6.12
CA VAL A 169 -9.42 9.61 -7.53
C VAL A 169 -9.00 8.23 -8.07
N GLN A 170 -8.48 7.32 -7.25
CA GLN A 170 -8.09 5.97 -7.68
C GLN A 170 -9.28 5.00 -7.93
N LEU A 171 -10.46 5.53 -8.26
CA LEU A 171 -11.65 4.77 -8.70
C LEU A 171 -12.07 3.64 -7.74
N GLY A 172 -11.95 3.86 -6.43
CA GLY A 172 -12.41 2.88 -5.44
C GLY A 172 -11.53 1.64 -5.32
N VAL A 173 -10.30 1.61 -5.88
CA VAL A 173 -9.27 0.70 -5.36
C VAL A 173 -8.98 1.17 -3.94
N ALA A 174 -9.57 0.47 -2.97
CA ALA A 174 -9.42 0.80 -1.56
C ALA A 174 -7.93 0.91 -1.26
N ILE A 175 -7.49 2.10 -0.81
CA ILE A 175 -6.19 2.21 -0.17
C ILE A 175 -6.20 1.20 0.96
N THR A 176 -5.23 0.29 0.98
CA THR A 176 -5.23 -0.74 2.01
C THR A 176 -5.18 -0.04 3.36
N SER A 177 -5.78 -0.63 4.39
CA SER A 177 -5.72 -0.07 5.75
C SER A 177 -4.28 0.26 6.19
N ALA A 178 -3.31 -0.51 5.70
CA ALA A 178 -1.87 -0.31 5.88
C ALA A 178 -1.35 0.97 5.19
N GLU A 179 -1.74 1.19 3.94
CA GLU A 179 -1.35 2.36 3.15
C GLU A 179 -2.01 3.64 3.72
N ARG A 180 -3.25 3.55 4.20
CA ARG A 180 -3.93 4.63 4.92
C ARG A 180 -3.19 5.02 6.19
N LEU A 181 -2.81 4.02 6.97
CA LEU A 181 -2.09 4.23 8.22
C LEU A 181 -0.73 4.90 7.99
N LYS A 182 -0.02 4.50 6.92
CA LYS A 182 1.33 5.00 6.59
C LYS A 182 1.33 6.47 6.14
N ALA A 183 0.20 6.95 5.62
CA ALA A 183 0.05 8.32 5.11
C ALA A 183 0.17 9.40 6.21
N HIS A 184 -0.10 9.05 7.47
CA HIS A 184 -0.07 10.02 8.56
C HIS A 184 1.34 10.59 8.84
N ASN A 185 1.38 11.85 9.26
CA ASN A 185 2.62 12.59 9.52
C ASN A 185 2.88 12.86 11.01
N THR A 186 2.43 11.95 11.87
CA THR A 186 2.57 12.02 13.34
C THR A 186 3.95 11.52 13.80
N PRO A 187 4.38 11.81 15.04
CA PRO A 187 5.61 11.25 15.61
C PRO A 187 5.63 9.72 15.57
N VAL A 188 4.49 9.08 15.88
CA VAL A 188 4.29 7.63 15.76
C VAL A 188 4.53 7.15 14.32
N ALA A 189 3.87 7.78 13.35
CA ALA A 189 4.00 7.38 11.95
C ALA A 189 5.42 7.58 11.41
N LYS A 190 6.12 8.65 11.81
CA LYS A 190 7.52 8.88 11.44
C LYS A 190 8.44 7.80 11.99
N LEU A 191 8.31 7.47 13.29
CA LEU A 191 9.09 6.40 13.93
C LEU A 191 8.85 5.05 13.26
N CYS A 192 7.58 4.65 13.09
CA CYS A 192 7.24 3.37 12.50
C CYS A 192 7.66 3.28 11.02
N ARG A 193 7.61 4.39 10.26
CA ARG A 193 8.12 4.44 8.87
C ARG A 193 9.63 4.21 8.81
N GLN A 194 10.37 4.85 9.70
CA GLN A 194 11.82 4.64 9.81
C GLN A 194 12.14 3.17 10.11
N LEU A 195 11.53 2.61 11.17
CA LEU A 195 11.78 1.22 11.56
C LEU A 195 11.34 0.22 10.48
N ALA A 196 10.24 0.47 9.79
CA ALA A 196 9.80 -0.39 8.68
C ALA A 196 10.82 -0.42 7.53
N SER A 197 11.53 0.67 7.27
CA SER A 197 12.59 0.70 6.25
C SER A 197 13.90 0.03 6.69
N GLU A 198 14.18 0.01 8.00
CA GLU A 198 15.36 -0.64 8.58
C GLU A 198 15.19 -2.17 8.68
N HIS A 199 13.96 -2.66 8.79
CA HIS A 199 13.65 -4.09 9.02
C HIS A 199 12.96 -4.78 7.83
N ASN A 200 13.51 -4.63 6.62
CA ASN A 200 12.92 -5.20 5.40
C ASN A 200 12.78 -6.74 5.42
N LEU A 201 13.61 -7.47 6.18
CA LEU A 201 13.53 -8.93 6.33
C LEU A 201 12.18 -9.40 6.92
N LEU A 202 11.48 -8.54 7.67
CA LEU A 202 10.16 -8.86 8.22
C LEU A 202 9.10 -9.09 7.12
N THR A 203 9.32 -8.54 5.94
CA THR A 203 8.45 -8.71 4.75
C THR A 203 8.27 -10.19 4.42
N GLU A 204 9.37 -10.95 4.40
CA GLU A 204 9.36 -12.37 4.03
C GLU A 204 8.76 -13.25 5.14
N VAL A 205 9.22 -13.04 6.38
CA VAL A 205 8.80 -13.82 7.56
C VAL A 205 7.30 -13.68 7.81
N LEU A 206 6.80 -12.45 7.80
CA LEU A 206 5.41 -12.13 8.08
C LEU A 206 4.50 -12.25 6.84
N GLN A 207 5.04 -12.69 5.69
CA GLN A 207 4.34 -12.79 4.40
C GLN A 207 3.62 -11.48 4.03
N ARG A 208 4.28 -10.36 4.31
CA ARG A 208 3.79 -9.02 3.95
C ARG A 208 4.33 -8.68 2.58
N LYS A 209 3.49 -8.19 1.67
CA LYS A 209 3.91 -7.94 0.28
C LYS A 209 4.44 -6.52 0.09
N LYS A 210 4.01 -5.58 0.93
CA LYS A 210 4.30 -4.15 0.79
C LYS A 210 4.95 -3.58 2.05
N SER A 211 5.76 -2.52 1.89
CA SER A 211 6.32 -1.79 3.05
C SER A 211 5.24 -1.17 3.95
N ALA A 212 4.04 -0.90 3.41
CA ALA A 212 2.89 -0.44 4.19
C ALA A 212 2.42 -1.50 5.20
N ASP A 213 2.48 -2.77 4.83
CA ASP A 213 2.08 -3.88 5.70
C ASP A 213 3.07 -4.06 6.86
N VAL A 214 4.37 -3.89 6.59
CA VAL A 214 5.43 -3.90 7.62
C VAL A 214 5.26 -2.72 8.56
N PHE A 215 4.94 -1.54 8.02
CA PHE A 215 4.59 -0.37 8.82
C PHE A 215 3.37 -0.63 9.73
N GLN A 216 2.33 -1.28 9.22
CA GLN A 216 1.12 -1.60 9.99
C GLN A 216 1.43 -2.52 11.18
N ILE A 217 2.20 -3.59 10.95
CA ILE A 217 2.51 -4.54 12.03
C ILE A 217 3.47 -3.95 13.08
N ILE A 218 4.44 -3.13 12.68
CA ILE A 218 5.31 -2.39 13.62
C ILE A 218 4.50 -1.36 14.42
N SER A 219 3.53 -0.68 13.79
CA SER A 219 2.65 0.25 14.49
C SER A 219 1.76 -0.45 15.51
N HIS A 220 1.23 -1.63 15.17
CA HIS A 220 0.53 -2.48 16.14
C HIS A 220 1.45 -2.90 17.28
N LEU A 221 2.68 -3.31 17.01
CA LEU A 221 3.63 -3.71 18.04
C LEU A 221 3.90 -2.55 19.01
N LEU A 222 4.13 -1.34 18.50
CA LEU A 222 4.30 -0.15 19.34
C LEU A 222 3.09 0.10 20.25
N MET A 223 1.87 -0.04 19.72
CA MET A 223 0.64 0.09 20.49
C MET A 223 0.53 -1.01 21.58
N THR A 224 0.82 -2.26 21.22
CA THR A 224 0.84 -3.41 22.15
C THR A 224 1.91 -3.28 23.24
N LEU A 225 3.06 -2.69 22.93
CA LEU A 225 4.12 -2.44 23.91
C LEU A 225 3.73 -1.32 24.88
N ARG A 226 3.01 -0.30 24.40
CA ARG A 226 2.48 0.80 25.22
C ARG A 226 1.39 0.34 26.18
N ASP A 227 0.45 -0.46 25.69
CA ASP A 227 -0.77 -0.81 26.42
C ASP A 227 -0.56 -2.01 27.37
N ASP A 228 -1.39 -2.08 28.41
CA ASP A 228 -1.50 -3.26 29.26
C ASP A 228 -2.10 -4.42 28.43
N PRO A 229 -1.64 -5.67 28.60
CA PRO A 229 -2.22 -6.82 27.91
C PRO A 229 -3.75 -6.89 27.97
N LYS A 230 -4.38 -6.53 29.10
CA LYS A 230 -5.84 -6.54 29.25
C LYS A 230 -6.56 -5.53 28.35
N ASP A 231 -5.86 -4.45 28.00
CA ASP A 231 -6.37 -3.35 27.17
C ASP A 231 -6.06 -3.56 25.69
N PHE A 232 -5.60 -4.76 25.28
CA PHE A 232 -5.24 -5.05 23.91
C PHE A 232 -6.37 -4.74 22.93
N LYS A 233 -6.03 -3.98 21.88
CA LYS A 233 -6.91 -3.62 20.77
C LYS A 233 -6.30 -4.12 19.45
N GLY A 234 -6.86 -5.20 18.90
CA GLY A 234 -6.43 -5.78 17.62
C GLY A 234 -7.09 -5.15 16.38
N THR A 235 -7.98 -4.17 16.55
CA THR A 235 -8.76 -3.61 15.44
C THR A 235 -7.98 -2.54 14.69
N ILE A 236 -8.17 -2.51 13.36
CA ILE A 236 -7.59 -1.48 12.48
C ILE A 236 -8.05 -0.08 12.89
N ARG A 237 -9.30 0.07 13.36
CA ARG A 237 -9.83 1.35 13.84
C ARG A 237 -9.04 1.90 15.02
N ALA A 238 -8.73 1.07 16.02
CA ALA A 238 -7.93 1.48 17.17
C ALA A 238 -6.49 1.85 16.76
N LEU A 239 -5.92 1.10 15.82
CA LEU A 239 -4.61 1.41 15.28
C LEU A 239 -4.59 2.75 14.52
N LEU A 240 -5.61 3.02 13.70
CA LEU A 240 -5.76 4.29 13.00
C LEU A 240 -5.85 5.47 13.98
N GLU A 241 -6.66 5.33 15.03
CA GLU A 241 -6.76 6.35 16.08
C GLU A 241 -5.42 6.59 16.77
N PHE A 242 -4.68 5.51 17.09
CA PHE A 242 -3.37 5.61 17.70
C PHE A 242 -2.35 6.30 16.80
N VAL A 243 -2.21 5.86 15.54
CA VAL A 243 -1.23 6.43 14.61
C VAL A 243 -1.59 7.88 14.24
N SER A 244 -2.87 8.23 14.20
CA SER A 244 -3.33 9.59 13.93
C SER A 244 -3.22 10.52 15.14
N SER A 245 -2.96 9.97 16.34
CA SER A 245 -2.92 10.76 17.57
C SER A 245 -1.70 11.69 17.64
N SER A 246 -1.80 12.73 18.48
CA SER A 246 -0.66 13.60 18.84
C SER A 246 0.31 12.94 19.84
N PHE A 247 0.21 11.61 20.05
CA PHE A 247 1.08 10.88 20.94
C PHE A 247 2.53 10.97 20.46
N ASN A 248 3.43 11.33 21.37
CA ASN A 248 4.85 11.32 21.12
C ASN A 248 5.49 10.17 21.91
N PRO A 249 5.94 9.08 21.25
CA PRO A 249 6.52 7.94 21.93
C PRO A 249 7.69 8.33 22.84
N PRO A 250 7.65 8.04 24.15
CA PRO A 250 8.77 8.29 25.04
C PRO A 250 10.01 7.49 24.62
N THR A 251 11.20 8.01 24.92
CA THR A 251 12.48 7.34 24.59
C THR A 251 12.57 5.92 25.13
N THR A 252 12.01 5.68 26.32
CA THR A 252 11.94 4.33 26.92
C THR A 252 11.16 3.36 26.05
N LEU A 253 9.95 3.74 25.60
CA LEU A 253 9.11 2.94 24.72
C LEU A 253 9.77 2.73 23.36
N THR A 254 10.39 3.76 22.79
CA THR A 254 11.12 3.66 21.53
C THR A 254 12.31 2.68 21.64
N ASN A 255 13.06 2.73 22.73
CA ASN A 255 14.17 1.82 22.96
C ASN A 255 13.69 0.37 23.15
N THR A 256 12.58 0.17 23.85
CA THR A 256 11.94 -1.15 23.96
C THR A 256 11.53 -1.68 22.59
N LEU A 257 10.88 -0.88 21.76
CA LEU A 257 10.51 -1.29 20.40
C LEU A 257 11.74 -1.67 19.56
N ARG A 258 12.79 -0.85 19.58
CA ARG A 258 14.05 -1.16 18.88
C ARG A 258 14.69 -2.44 19.40
N HIS A 259 14.70 -2.66 20.71
CA HIS A 259 15.22 -3.89 21.30
C HIS A 259 14.46 -5.11 20.80
N VAL A 260 13.13 -5.09 20.84
CA VAL A 260 12.29 -6.18 20.33
C VAL A 260 12.59 -6.48 18.85
N LEU A 261 12.66 -5.44 18.01
CA LEU A 261 12.97 -5.60 16.58
C LEU A 261 14.42 -6.09 16.36
N SER A 262 15.37 -5.70 17.20
CA SER A 262 16.75 -6.19 17.15
C SER A 262 16.86 -7.67 17.48
N VAL A 263 16.04 -8.18 18.41
CA VAL A 263 15.98 -9.62 18.74
C VAL A 263 15.40 -10.39 17.57
N TYR A 264 14.30 -9.91 16.96
CA TYR A 264 13.79 -10.52 15.73
C TYR A 264 14.85 -10.54 14.62
N HIS A 265 15.55 -9.44 14.42
CA HIS A 265 16.64 -9.38 13.44
C HIS A 265 17.74 -10.40 13.75
N ALA A 266 18.19 -10.49 15.00
CA ALA A 266 19.24 -11.42 15.41
C ALA A 266 18.84 -12.89 15.22
N ILE A 267 17.57 -13.24 15.45
CA ILE A 267 17.05 -14.60 15.16
C ILE A 267 17.06 -14.87 13.65
N LEU A 268 16.71 -13.86 12.84
CA LEU A 268 16.64 -13.99 11.37
C LEU A 268 17.99 -13.96 10.67
N SER A 269 19.03 -13.41 11.31
CA SER A 269 20.38 -13.34 10.74
C SER A 269 21.14 -14.66 10.77
N ASP A 270 20.66 -15.65 11.52
CA ASP A 270 21.28 -16.96 11.68
C ASP A 270 20.36 -18.02 11.07
N GLU A 271 20.82 -18.73 10.03
CA GLU A 271 19.99 -19.69 9.29
C GLU A 271 19.40 -20.79 10.19
N ASP A 272 20.14 -21.25 11.20
CA ASP A 272 19.69 -22.32 12.11
C ASP A 272 18.56 -21.84 13.02
N HIS A 273 18.61 -20.58 13.44
CA HIS A 273 17.58 -19.95 14.27
C HIS A 273 16.41 -19.42 13.44
N ALA A 274 16.67 -18.98 12.21
CA ALA A 274 15.67 -18.41 11.32
C ALA A 274 14.58 -19.43 10.98
N VAL A 275 14.89 -20.74 10.97
CA VAL A 275 13.90 -21.83 10.85
C VAL A 275 12.80 -21.77 11.93
N ALA A 276 13.07 -21.20 13.11
CA ALA A 276 12.03 -20.96 14.11
C ALA A 276 10.95 -20.00 13.58
N LEU A 277 11.34 -18.98 12.82
CA LEU A 277 10.47 -17.97 12.25
C LEU A 277 9.97 -18.34 10.84
N TYR A 278 10.75 -19.10 10.07
CA TYR A 278 10.46 -19.58 8.72
C TYR A 278 9.93 -21.03 8.69
N LYS A 279 8.71 -21.21 8.16
CA LYS A 279 8.14 -22.44 7.57
C LYS A 279 8.31 -23.80 8.32
N ARG A 280 7.15 -24.35 8.71
CA ARG A 280 6.60 -25.64 8.22
C ARG A 280 5.07 -25.53 8.14
N GLY A 281 4.49 -25.40 6.94
CA GLY A 281 3.03 -25.46 6.70
C GLY A 281 2.29 -24.14 6.44
N ARG A 282 1.01 -24.23 6.04
CA ARG A 282 0.07 -23.11 5.77
C ARG A 282 -0.37 -22.44 7.08
N SER A 283 0.52 -21.73 7.78
CA SER A 283 0.10 -20.88 8.92
C SER A 283 -0.62 -19.63 8.38
N PRO A 284 -1.87 -19.35 8.79
CA PRO A 284 -2.62 -18.18 8.32
C PRO A 284 -1.91 -16.85 8.67
N CYS A 285 -2.07 -15.82 7.83
CA CYS A 285 -1.45 -14.50 8.07
C CYS A 285 -1.82 -13.89 9.44
N ALA A 286 -3.05 -14.15 9.91
CA ALA A 286 -3.52 -13.71 11.21
C ALA A 286 -2.75 -14.34 12.39
N MET A 287 -2.32 -15.60 12.24
CA MET A 287 -1.47 -16.27 13.23
C MET A 287 -0.13 -15.58 13.35
N LYS A 288 0.51 -15.26 12.21
CA LYS A 288 1.81 -14.59 12.20
C LYS A 288 1.76 -13.21 12.85
N ALA A 289 0.66 -12.49 12.64
CA ALA A 289 0.45 -11.20 13.30
C ALA A 289 0.32 -11.37 14.83
N LEU A 290 -0.44 -12.36 15.29
CA LEU A 290 -0.57 -12.67 16.71
C LEU A 290 0.77 -13.10 17.31
N GLU A 291 1.48 -14.01 16.64
CA GLU A 291 2.81 -14.49 17.06
C GLU A 291 3.79 -13.32 17.22
N PHE A 292 3.85 -12.43 16.23
CA PHE A 292 4.74 -11.28 16.23
C PHE A 292 4.42 -10.30 17.38
N LEU A 293 3.14 -10.06 17.66
CA LEU A 293 2.74 -9.08 18.69
C LEU A 293 2.92 -9.63 20.10
N ALA A 294 2.46 -10.85 20.36
CA ALA A 294 2.54 -11.46 21.68
C ALA A 294 3.99 -11.86 22.03
N PHE A 295 4.74 -12.42 21.07
CA PHE A 295 6.15 -12.72 21.30
C PHE A 295 6.99 -11.43 21.42
N GLY A 296 6.64 -10.37 20.68
CA GLY A 296 7.23 -9.05 20.88
C GLY A 296 6.99 -8.51 22.29
N LYS A 297 5.80 -8.73 22.86
CA LYS A 297 5.50 -8.41 24.27
C LYS A 297 6.35 -9.26 25.22
N TYR A 298 6.49 -10.56 24.98
CA TYR A 298 7.38 -11.43 25.76
C TYR A 298 8.82 -10.91 25.79
N ILE A 299 9.41 -10.61 24.63
CA ILE A 299 10.78 -10.06 24.54
C ILE A 299 10.90 -8.78 25.38
N SER A 300 9.90 -7.89 25.36
CA SER A 300 9.92 -6.65 26.16
C SER A 300 9.87 -6.86 27.68
N LEU A 301 9.31 -8.00 28.12
CA LEU A 301 9.17 -8.38 29.53
C LEU A 301 10.40 -9.11 30.06
N VAL A 302 11.15 -9.82 29.21
CA VAL A 302 12.41 -10.46 29.60
C VAL A 302 13.43 -9.40 30.03
N LYS A 303 13.81 -9.41 31.32
CA LYS A 303 14.80 -8.46 31.88
C LYS A 303 16.20 -9.06 32.00
N ARG A 304 16.30 -10.39 32.04
CA ARG A 304 17.59 -11.09 32.10
C ARG A 304 18.20 -11.24 30.71
N HIS A 305 19.52 -11.23 30.64
CA HIS A 305 20.22 -11.47 29.38
C HIS A 305 19.85 -12.85 28.82
N ARG A 306 19.38 -12.86 27.56
CA ARG A 306 18.96 -14.06 26.85
C ARG A 306 19.51 -14.01 25.43
N SER A 307 20.12 -15.10 24.97
CA SER A 307 20.72 -15.17 23.63
C SER A 307 19.64 -15.31 22.54
N PRO A 308 19.95 -14.91 21.28
CA PRO A 308 19.05 -15.15 20.15
C PRO A 308 18.65 -16.62 19.99
N SER A 309 19.57 -17.55 20.27
CA SER A 309 19.31 -19.00 20.22
C SER A 309 18.24 -19.47 21.20
N LEU A 310 18.20 -18.89 22.41
CA LEU A 310 17.19 -19.18 23.41
C LEU A 310 15.84 -18.56 23.01
N PHE A 311 15.84 -17.32 22.49
CA PHE A 311 14.61 -16.73 21.95
C PHE A 311 14.04 -17.52 20.76
N ALA A 312 14.89 -18.10 19.91
CA ALA A 312 14.44 -18.96 18.82
C ALA A 312 13.73 -20.22 19.35
N ARG A 313 14.28 -20.86 20.38
CA ARG A 313 13.67 -22.02 21.06
C ARG A 313 12.35 -21.66 21.73
N ASP A 314 12.32 -20.53 22.42
CA ASP A 314 11.11 -19.98 23.04
C ASP A 314 10.02 -19.75 22.01
N PHE A 315 10.38 -19.20 20.85
CA PHE A 315 9.43 -18.94 19.79
C PHE A 315 8.82 -20.24 19.23
N ILE A 316 9.62 -21.30 19.10
CA ILE A 316 9.12 -22.63 18.69
C ILE A 316 8.11 -23.16 19.72
N SER A 317 8.47 -23.13 21.02
CA SER A 317 7.57 -23.57 22.10
C SER A 317 6.29 -22.74 22.17
N PHE A 318 6.39 -21.42 21.97
CA PHE A 318 5.26 -20.50 21.93
C PHE A 318 4.31 -20.82 20.79
N ARG A 319 4.86 -21.07 19.60
CA ARG A 319 4.08 -21.44 18.42
C ARG A 319 3.33 -22.75 18.64
N GLU A 320 4.00 -23.78 19.17
CA GLU A 320 3.38 -25.07 19.50
C GLU A 320 2.22 -24.89 20.49
N PHE A 321 2.42 -24.10 21.54
CA PHE A 321 1.36 -23.75 22.49
C PHE A 321 0.17 -23.07 21.81
N LEU A 322 0.42 -22.08 20.93
CA LEU A 322 -0.66 -21.38 20.22
C LEU A 322 -1.44 -22.32 19.29
N PHE A 323 -0.76 -23.25 18.62
CA PHE A 323 -1.43 -24.24 17.77
C PHE A 323 -2.35 -25.16 18.56
N ASP A 324 -1.88 -25.68 19.69
CA ASP A 324 -2.64 -26.56 20.58
C ASP A 324 -3.82 -25.81 21.21
N LYS A 325 -3.57 -24.64 21.80
CA LYS A 325 -4.56 -23.84 22.52
C LYS A 325 -5.74 -23.38 21.65
N ARG A 326 -5.52 -23.17 20.35
CA ARG A 326 -6.47 -22.49 19.44
C ARG A 326 -7.11 -23.41 18.40
N GLU A 327 -6.71 -24.68 18.34
CA GLU A 327 -7.28 -25.70 17.43
C GLU A 327 -7.39 -25.24 15.97
N GLY A 328 -6.43 -24.44 15.48
CA GLY A 328 -6.44 -23.93 14.11
C GLY A 328 -7.24 -22.64 13.85
N LYS A 329 -7.92 -22.08 14.86
CA LYS A 329 -8.65 -20.80 14.73
C LYS A 329 -7.74 -19.61 15.02
N PHE A 330 -7.26 -18.93 13.98
CA PHE A 330 -6.34 -17.79 14.13
C PHE A 330 -6.97 -16.47 13.66
N TYR A 331 -7.06 -15.50 14.57
CA TYR A 331 -7.49 -14.14 14.28
C TYR A 331 -6.80 -13.18 15.27
N LEU A 332 -6.67 -11.91 14.92
CA LEU A 332 -6.07 -10.91 15.80
C LEU A 332 -7.16 -10.19 16.62
N GLY A 333 -7.40 -10.67 17.83
CA GLY A 333 -8.37 -10.06 18.75
C GLY A 333 -7.94 -10.24 20.21
N ARG A 334 -8.70 -9.63 21.14
CA ARG A 334 -8.36 -9.63 22.57
C ARG A 334 -8.27 -11.03 23.18
N GLU A 335 -9.25 -11.89 22.92
CA GLU A 335 -9.24 -13.28 23.38
C GLU A 335 -8.00 -14.03 22.89
N ALA A 336 -7.67 -13.90 21.60
CA ALA A 336 -6.48 -14.51 21.00
C ALA A 336 -5.17 -14.02 21.61
N PHE A 337 -5.10 -12.72 21.88
CA PHE A 337 -3.95 -12.13 22.52
C PHE A 337 -3.82 -12.59 23.97
N ASN A 338 -4.92 -12.67 24.71
CA ASN A 338 -4.93 -13.16 26.09
C ASN A 338 -4.51 -14.64 26.17
N ASP A 339 -4.99 -15.49 25.25
CA ASP A 339 -4.51 -16.88 25.14
C ASP A 339 -2.99 -16.93 24.96
N ALA A 340 -2.45 -16.11 24.07
CA ALA A 340 -1.01 -16.01 23.84
C ALA A 340 -0.27 -15.57 25.11
N MET A 341 -0.83 -14.62 25.86
CA MET A 341 -0.24 -14.11 27.10
C MET A 341 -0.18 -15.16 28.21
N ILE A 342 -1.03 -16.18 28.23
CA ILE A 342 -0.93 -17.29 29.18
C ILE A 342 0.45 -17.97 29.09
N TRP A 343 0.94 -18.21 27.88
CA TRP A 343 2.27 -18.78 27.69
C TRP A 343 3.36 -17.79 28.09
N VAL A 344 3.19 -16.50 27.77
CA VAL A 344 4.14 -15.44 28.14
C VAL A 344 4.31 -15.37 29.66
N ASP A 345 3.21 -15.31 30.40
CA ASP A 345 3.22 -15.21 31.86
C ASP A 345 3.82 -16.47 32.49
N ARG A 346 3.50 -17.64 31.93
CA ARG A 346 4.08 -18.92 32.34
C ARG A 346 5.60 -18.93 32.13
N GLN A 347 6.09 -18.52 30.96
CA GLN A 347 7.52 -18.56 30.66
C GLN A 347 8.32 -17.57 31.50
N ILE A 348 7.81 -16.34 31.65
CA ILE A 348 8.44 -15.32 32.49
C ILE A 348 8.56 -15.81 33.94
N SER A 349 7.54 -16.51 34.44
CA SER A 349 7.51 -17.07 35.80
C SER A 349 8.39 -18.31 35.96
N GLN A 350 8.30 -19.27 35.03
CA GLN A 350 9.00 -20.56 35.14
C GLN A 350 10.52 -20.43 35.01
N GLU A 351 10.99 -19.54 34.14
CA GLU A 351 12.42 -19.36 33.91
C GLU A 351 13.05 -18.26 34.78
N ASN A 352 12.29 -17.70 35.74
CA ASN A 352 12.70 -16.57 36.57
C ASN A 352 13.23 -15.39 35.73
N LEU A 353 12.60 -15.12 34.59
CA LEU A 353 13.02 -14.03 33.68
C LEU A 353 12.48 -12.66 34.12
N ALA A 354 11.54 -12.67 35.08
CA ALA A 354 11.07 -11.50 35.83
C ALA A 354 12.12 -10.97 36.82
N PRO A 355 11.99 -9.72 37.30
CA PRO A 355 12.78 -9.23 38.44
C PRO A 355 12.61 -10.16 39.65
N LEU A 356 13.67 -10.32 40.44
CA LEU A 356 13.54 -10.79 41.82
C LEU A 356 12.78 -9.71 42.61
N VAL A 357 11.44 -9.67 42.52
CA VAL A 357 10.46 -9.15 43.49
C VAL A 357 9.05 -9.16 42.88
N GLN A 358 8.17 -9.86 43.63
CA GLN A 358 6.71 -9.86 43.67
C GLN A 358 5.90 -10.42 42.49
N SER A 359 5.64 -11.73 42.62
CA SER A 359 4.37 -12.34 42.29
C SER A 359 3.21 -11.58 42.95
N ALA A 360 2.28 -11.07 42.17
CA ALA A 360 0.89 -10.91 42.61
C ALA A 360 0.01 -10.58 41.42
N HIS A 361 -0.35 -11.54 40.57
CA HIS A 361 -1.60 -11.51 39.79
C HIS A 361 -2.18 -12.92 39.80
N GLN A 362 -2.90 -13.24 40.88
CA GLN A 362 -3.84 -14.36 40.92
C GLN A 362 -5.05 -13.96 40.09
N TYR A 363 -5.30 -14.65 38.99
CA TYR A 363 -6.60 -14.61 38.32
C TYR A 363 -7.59 -15.40 39.16
N SER A 364 -8.54 -14.72 39.80
CA SER A 364 -9.73 -15.38 40.33
C SER A 364 -10.71 -15.61 39.20
N THR A 365 -11.11 -16.85 39.02
CA THR A 365 -12.27 -17.27 38.26
C THR A 365 -13.51 -16.59 38.82
N ILE A 366 -14.20 -15.77 38.02
CA ILE A 366 -15.59 -15.38 38.29
C ILE A 366 -16.41 -15.55 37.01
N SER A 367 -17.46 -16.35 37.19
CA SER A 367 -18.56 -16.67 36.29
C SER A 367 -19.44 -15.44 36.00
N SER A 368 -20.02 -15.45 34.79
CA SER A 368 -21.30 -14.84 34.36
C SER A 368 -21.66 -13.45 34.87
N ASP A 369 -21.83 -12.50 33.95
CA ASP A 369 -23.18 -12.03 33.63
C ASP A 369 -23.20 -11.34 32.25
N GLU A 370 -24.32 -11.58 31.57
CA GLU A 370 -24.67 -11.16 30.23
C GLU A 370 -24.97 -9.65 30.20
N GLU A 371 -24.34 -8.91 29.28
CA GLU A 371 -24.97 -7.71 28.71
C GLU A 371 -24.76 -7.72 27.20
N GLU A 372 -25.88 -7.82 26.48
CA GLU A 372 -26.01 -7.69 25.05
C GLU A 372 -25.64 -6.26 24.62
N GLU A 373 -24.63 -6.09 23.78
CA GLU A 373 -24.51 -4.90 22.92
C GLU A 373 -24.65 -5.32 21.46
N GLU A 374 -25.70 -4.78 20.84
CA GLU A 374 -26.14 -5.03 19.48
C GLU A 374 -25.12 -4.61 18.41
N GLY A 375 -24.90 -5.54 17.47
CA GLY A 375 -24.59 -5.38 16.06
C GLY A 375 -23.88 -4.12 15.55
N VAL A 376 -22.58 -4.25 15.21
CA VAL A 376 -21.96 -3.49 14.12
C VAL A 376 -20.92 -4.36 13.38
N ASP A 377 -21.20 -4.57 12.08
CA ASP A 377 -20.36 -5.05 10.96
C ASP A 377 -19.04 -5.78 11.24
N ARG A 378 -19.05 -7.11 11.02
CA ARG A 378 -17.84 -7.94 10.89
C ARG A 378 -17.32 -7.85 9.45
N ASP A 379 -16.34 -6.98 9.20
CA ASP A 379 -15.48 -7.11 8.02
C ASP A 379 -14.53 -8.30 8.22
N GLN A 380 -14.96 -9.45 7.70
CA GLN A 380 -14.13 -10.64 7.55
C GLN A 380 -13.04 -10.37 6.51
N LEU A 381 -11.80 -10.65 6.88
CA LEU A 381 -10.68 -10.78 5.96
C LEU A 381 -11.05 -11.86 4.93
N LYS A 382 -11.41 -11.45 3.72
CA LYS A 382 -11.52 -12.36 2.58
C LYS A 382 -10.11 -12.73 2.14
N ASP A 383 -9.78 -14.00 2.33
CA ASP A 383 -8.75 -14.67 1.57
C ASP A 383 -9.28 -14.83 0.13
N ASP A 384 -8.66 -14.14 -0.83
CA ASP A 384 -8.97 -14.32 -2.25
C ASP A 384 -8.38 -15.66 -2.73
N GLU A 385 -9.23 -16.68 -2.69
CA GLU A 385 -9.06 -17.96 -3.36
C GLU A 385 -9.27 -17.76 -4.86
N TYR A 386 -8.17 -17.69 -5.63
CA TYR A 386 -8.25 -17.64 -7.09
C TYR A 386 -8.55 -19.04 -7.63
N GLU A 387 -9.77 -19.22 -8.11
CA GLU A 387 -10.15 -20.36 -8.97
C GLU A 387 -9.32 -20.35 -10.27
N HIS A 388 -8.91 -21.55 -10.64
CA HIS A 388 -8.04 -21.85 -11.77
C HIS A 388 -8.91 -22.34 -12.93
N GLU A 389 -8.81 -21.70 -14.10
CA GLU A 389 -9.41 -22.17 -15.36
C GLU A 389 -8.58 -21.67 -16.56
N PRO A 390 -8.56 -22.38 -17.71
CA PRO A 390 -7.65 -23.51 -17.91
C PRO A 390 -6.56 -23.21 -18.95
N THR A 391 -5.57 -24.09 -18.94
CA THR A 391 -4.42 -24.20 -19.86
C THR A 391 -4.78 -24.10 -21.34
N TYR A 392 -4.21 -23.12 -22.03
CA TYR A 392 -3.98 -23.15 -23.48
C TYR A 392 -2.84 -24.13 -23.81
N THR A 393 -3.16 -25.24 -24.48
CA THR A 393 -2.16 -26.15 -25.05
C THR A 393 -1.91 -25.82 -26.52
N ASN A 394 -0.62 -25.69 -26.85
CA ASN A 394 -0.04 -25.45 -28.17
C ASN A 394 -0.09 -26.75 -29.01
N PRO A 395 -0.57 -26.75 -30.28
CA PRO A 395 -0.64 -27.98 -31.06
C PRO A 395 0.58 -28.14 -32.00
N TYR A 396 1.41 -29.15 -31.73
CA TYR A 396 2.22 -29.81 -32.74
C TYR A 396 2.15 -31.33 -32.53
N HIS A 397 1.98 -32.05 -33.65
CA HIS A 397 2.06 -33.50 -33.89
C HIS A 397 0.82 -34.41 -33.73
N SER A 398 0.25 -34.72 -34.90
CA SER A 398 0.09 -36.06 -35.50
C SER A 398 -0.97 -37.05 -34.98
N SER A 399 -1.91 -37.38 -35.90
CA SER A 399 -2.58 -38.69 -36.15
C SER A 399 -3.31 -39.35 -34.97
N THR A 400 -4.61 -39.66 -35.04
CA THR A 400 -5.20 -40.74 -35.85
C THR A 400 -6.73 -40.64 -35.86
N LEU A 401 -7.35 -41.18 -36.92
CA LEU A 401 -8.77 -41.23 -37.29
C LEU A 401 -9.76 -41.70 -36.20
N ALA A 402 -10.96 -41.07 -36.12
CA ALA A 402 -12.26 -41.77 -36.10
C ALA A 402 -13.50 -40.82 -36.10
N VAL A 403 -14.26 -40.89 -37.19
CA VAL A 403 -15.74 -41.00 -37.33
C VAL A 403 -16.72 -40.03 -36.62
N ALA A 404 -17.28 -39.14 -37.44
CA ALA A 404 -18.68 -38.69 -37.62
C ALA A 404 -19.79 -38.92 -36.55
N ASN A 405 -20.54 -37.85 -36.22
CA ASN A 405 -22.00 -37.66 -36.47
C ASN A 405 -22.46 -36.31 -35.86
N LYS A 406 -22.98 -35.32 -36.61
CA LYS A 406 -24.30 -35.11 -37.26
C LYS A 406 -25.39 -34.52 -36.33
N ARG A 407 -26.04 -33.45 -36.84
CA ARG A 407 -27.37 -32.82 -36.54
C ARG A 407 -27.30 -31.48 -35.77
N ARG A 408 -27.49 -30.33 -36.44
CA ARG A 408 -28.74 -29.64 -36.90
C ARG A 408 -29.71 -29.22 -35.78
N ARG A 409 -29.92 -27.91 -35.65
CA ARG A 409 -31.24 -27.32 -35.35
C ARG A 409 -31.35 -25.89 -35.89
N ASP A 410 -32.47 -25.63 -36.53
CA ASP A 410 -32.84 -24.45 -37.31
C ASP A 410 -33.39 -23.28 -36.45
N GLU A 411 -33.22 -22.09 -37.03
CA GLU A 411 -33.98 -20.82 -37.09
C GLU A 411 -35.25 -20.49 -36.25
N ARG A 412 -35.37 -19.16 -36.02
CA ARG A 412 -36.54 -18.21 -36.02
C ARG A 412 -36.74 -17.44 -34.70
N ILE A 413 -36.48 -16.12 -34.61
CA ILE A 413 -37.12 -14.88 -35.14
C ILE A 413 -38.14 -14.23 -34.17
N ASN A 414 -37.84 -12.95 -33.86
CA ASN A 414 -38.68 -11.76 -33.52
C ASN A 414 -39.28 -11.45 -32.13
N GLY A 415 -39.10 -10.15 -31.79
CA GLY A 415 -39.94 -9.30 -30.92
C GLY A 415 -39.41 -9.15 -29.49
N THR A 416 -39.29 -8.00 -28.83
CA THR A 416 -39.79 -6.63 -29.05
C THR A 416 -39.07 -5.72 -28.03
N VAL A 417 -38.79 -4.46 -28.37
CA VAL A 417 -38.17 -3.45 -27.46
C VAL A 417 -39.25 -2.63 -26.76
N PRO A 418 -39.15 -2.30 -25.45
CA PRO A 418 -39.97 -1.27 -24.84
C PRO A 418 -39.22 0.05 -24.60
N VAL A 419 -39.86 1.15 -25.01
CA VAL A 419 -39.50 2.56 -24.77
C VAL A 419 -40.21 3.05 -23.51
N ALA A 420 -39.50 3.67 -22.56
CA ALA A 420 -40.09 4.33 -21.39
C ALA A 420 -40.04 5.87 -21.51
N ARG A 421 -41.22 6.50 -21.39
CA ARG A 421 -41.48 7.94 -21.49
C ARG A 421 -41.05 8.70 -20.22
N ARG A 422 -40.46 9.89 -20.43
CA ARG A 422 -40.25 10.94 -19.42
C ARG A 422 -41.57 11.62 -19.06
N GLY A 423 -41.91 11.68 -17.78
CA GLY A 423 -42.95 12.55 -17.22
C GLY A 423 -42.34 13.65 -16.34
N ARG A 424 -42.42 14.91 -16.79
CA ARG A 424 -42.18 16.10 -15.96
C ARG A 424 -43.46 16.49 -15.25
N ARG A 425 -43.41 16.71 -13.93
CA ARG A 425 -44.38 17.53 -13.19
C ARG A 425 -43.65 18.75 -12.63
N MET A 426 -44.02 19.94 -13.11
CA MET A 426 -43.71 21.22 -12.48
C MET A 426 -44.90 21.57 -11.58
N ALA A 427 -44.64 21.93 -10.32
CA ALA A 427 -45.62 22.55 -9.44
C ALA A 427 -45.48 24.07 -9.56
N GLY A 428 -46.59 24.74 -9.85
CA GLY A 428 -46.66 26.20 -9.92
C GLY A 428 -47.20 26.82 -8.64
N GLY A 429 -46.77 28.06 -8.41
CA GLY A 429 -47.63 29.15 -7.93
C GLY A 429 -47.53 29.53 -6.45
N ILE A 430 -46.96 30.71 -6.18
CA ILE A 430 -47.46 31.67 -5.17
C ILE A 430 -47.33 33.10 -5.76
N PRO A 431 -48.34 33.98 -5.64
CA PRO A 431 -48.47 35.24 -6.37
C PRO A 431 -48.01 36.47 -5.57
N ARG A 432 -47.73 37.59 -6.25
CA ARG A 432 -47.88 38.94 -5.69
C ARG A 432 -48.39 39.93 -6.74
N HIS A 433 -49.17 40.86 -6.20
CA HIS A 433 -50.00 41.91 -6.80
C HIS A 433 -49.34 42.79 -7.85
#